data_AF-A0A7K2JGG1-F1
#
_entry.id   AF-A0A7K2JGG1-F1
#
_cell.length_a   1.000
_cell.length_b   1.000
_cell.length_c   1.000
_cell.angle_alpha   90.00
_cell.angle_beta   90.00
_cell.angle_gamma   90.00
#
_symmetry.space_group_name_H-M   'P 1'
#
loop_
_entity.id
_entity.type
_entity.pdbx_description
1 polymer ?
#
loop_
_entity_poly.entity_id
_entity_poly.type
_entity_poly.pdbx_seq_one_letter_code
_entity_poly.pdbx_strand_id
1 'polypeptide(L)' 'MFNAGDIVEFISCDDDPRAIGKTGRILDEVPPGPLTDHRWTVDRISIFIAPVLVRGDEIRKVG' A
#
# COMPACT_ATOMS: atom_id res chain seq x y z
N MET A 1 3.80 -8.64 -7.68
CA MET A 1 3.62 -7.38 -8.44
C MET A 1 2.15 -7.02 -8.36
N PHE A 2 1.82 -5.75 -8.16
CA PHE A 2 0.45 -5.29 -7.97
C PHE A 2 0.00 -4.45 -9.17
N ASN A 3 -1.31 -4.30 -9.31
CA ASN A 3 -1.95 -3.41 -10.28
C ASN A 3 -2.80 -2.37 -9.56
N ALA A 4 -3.04 -1.24 -10.22
CA ALA A 4 -4.03 -0.27 -9.77
C ALA A 4 -5.36 -0.95 -9.45
N GLY A 5 -5.83 -0.70 -8.25
CA GLY A 5 -7.08 -1.20 -7.75
C GLY A 5 -7.03 -2.55 -7.04
N ASP A 6 -5.89 -3.24 -7.04
CA ASP A 6 -5.69 -4.44 -6.23
C ASP A 6 -5.96 -4.13 -4.74
N ILE A 7 -6.64 -5.05 -4.06
CA ILE A 7 -6.82 -4.98 -2.62
C ILE A 7 -5.65 -5.67 -1.95
N VAL A 8 -5.07 -5.01 -0.96
CA VAL A 8 -3.91 -5.51 -0.22
C VAL A 8 -4.13 -5.39 1.28
N GLU A 9 -3.54 -6.30 2.04
CA GLU A 9 -3.44 -6.24 3.49
C GLU A 9 -2.04 -5.81 3.90
N PHE A 10 -1.94 -4.93 4.90
CA PHE A 10 -0.67 -4.47 5.46
C PHE A 10 -0.15 -5.49 6.49
N ILE A 11 1.02 -6.08 6.19
CA ILE A 11 1.77 -6.97 7.08
C ILE A 11 2.63 -6.14 8.03
N SER A 12 3.26 -5.10 7.49
CA SER A 12 3.99 -4.04 8.21
C SER A 12 3.74 -2.70 7.51
N CYS A 13 4.09 -1.58 8.15
CA CYS A 13 3.99 -0.26 7.54
C CYS A 13 4.85 0.72 8.34
N ASP A 14 5.96 1.17 7.76
CA ASP A 14 6.83 2.17 8.38
C ASP A 14 6.24 3.60 8.33
N ASP A 15 5.40 3.89 7.33
CA ASP A 15 4.85 5.23 7.05
C ASP A 15 3.72 5.60 8.03
N ASP A 16 2.76 4.69 8.25
CA ASP A 16 1.76 4.79 9.32
C ASP A 16 1.48 3.41 9.94
N PRO A 17 2.01 3.11 11.14
CA PRO A 17 1.83 1.83 11.82
C PRO A 17 0.36 1.46 12.11
N ARG A 18 -0.57 2.43 12.06
CA ARG A 18 -2.00 2.17 12.26
C ARG A 18 -2.63 1.42 11.09
N ALA A 19 -1.94 1.33 9.94
CA ALA A 19 -2.38 0.57 8.78
C ALA A 19 -2.22 -0.96 8.96
N ILE A 20 -1.32 -1.40 9.85
CA ILE A 20 -0.99 -2.82 10.05
C ILE A 20 -2.25 -3.63 10.39
N GLY A 21 -2.47 -4.73 9.68
CA GLY A 21 -3.64 -5.61 9.81
C GLY A 21 -4.93 -5.06 9.18
N LYS A 22 -4.91 -3.90 8.52
CA LYS A 22 -6.01 -3.39 7.71
C LYS A 22 -5.82 -3.77 6.25
N THR A 23 -6.87 -3.58 5.45
CA THR A 23 -6.78 -3.61 4.00
C THR A 23 -6.79 -2.20 3.42
N GLY A 24 -6.25 -2.07 2.22
CA GLY A 24 -6.29 -0.87 1.40
C GLY A 24 -6.29 -1.23 -0.08
N ARG A 25 -6.24 -0.22 -0.94
CA ARG A 25 -6.28 -0.37 -2.39
C ARG A 25 -5.07 0.28 -3.04
N ILE A 26 -4.40 -0.43 -3.94
CA ILE A 26 -3.29 0.13 -4.72
C ILE A 26 -3.80 1.27 -5.59
N LEU A 27 -3.18 2.44 -5.46
CA LEU A 27 -3.52 3.61 -6.28
C LEU A 27 -2.68 3.67 -7.57
N ASP A 28 -1.43 3.24 -7.51
CA ASP A 28 -0.49 3.42 -8.62
C ASP A 28 -0.85 2.57 -9.85
N GLU A 29 -0.86 3.21 -11.02
CA GLU A 29 -1.12 2.54 -12.31
C GLU A 29 0.12 1.84 -12.89
N VAL A 30 1.30 2.17 -12.39
CA VAL A 30 2.58 1.61 -12.84
C VAL A 30 3.41 1.12 -11.65
N PRO A 31 4.30 0.13 -11.84
CA PRO A 31 5.21 -0.30 -10.79
C PRO A 31 6.10 0.84 -10.27
N PRO A 32 6.40 0.86 -8.96
CA PRO A 32 7.21 1.89 -8.35
C PRO A 32 8.67 1.78 -8.77
N GLY A 33 9.34 2.94 -8.80
CA GLY A 33 10.72 3.08 -9.28
C GLY A 33 11.55 4.01 -8.41
N PRO A 34 12.76 4.40 -8.87
CA PRO A 34 13.66 5.23 -8.07
C PRO A 34 13.07 6.57 -7.62
N LEU A 35 12.16 7.15 -8.42
CA LEU A 35 11.51 8.43 -8.09
C LEU A 35 10.46 8.30 -6.96
N THR A 36 9.97 7.09 -6.70
CA THR A 36 9.04 6.79 -5.60
C THR A 36 9.70 5.98 -4.50
N ASP A 37 11.04 5.91 -4.51
CA ASP A 37 11.82 5.11 -3.55
C ASP A 37 11.34 3.64 -3.49
N HIS A 38 10.94 3.11 -4.64
CA HIS A 38 10.40 1.75 -4.81
C HIS A 38 9.17 1.42 -3.95
N ARG A 39 8.40 2.42 -3.52
CA ARG A 39 7.18 2.26 -2.72
C ARG A 39 5.90 2.46 -3.53
N TRP A 40 4.89 1.66 -3.19
CA TRP A 40 3.52 1.73 -3.67
C TRP A 40 2.69 2.68 -2.83
N THR A 41 1.81 3.46 -3.46
CA THR A 41 0.76 4.21 -2.79
C THR A 41 -0.46 3.34 -2.57
N VAL A 42 -0.90 3.23 -1.32
CA VAL A 42 -2.11 2.49 -0.94
C VAL A 42 -3.12 3.44 -0.28
N ASP A 43 -4.34 3.48 -0.82
CA ASP A 43 -5.42 4.35 -0.34
C ASP A 43 -6.60 3.55 0.23
N ARG A 44 -7.69 4.26 0.60
CA ARG A 44 -8.94 3.66 1.10
C ARG A 44 -8.76 2.72 2.30
N ILE A 45 -7.81 3.05 3.17
CA ILE A 45 -7.43 2.25 4.35
C ILE A 45 -8.46 2.44 5.47
N SER A 46 -8.73 3.68 5.84
CA SER A 46 -9.78 4.07 6.78
C SER A 46 -10.03 5.57 6.72
N ILE A 47 -11.08 6.07 7.39
CA ILE A 47 -11.39 7.50 7.46
C ILE A 47 -10.34 8.34 8.22
N PHE A 48 -9.46 7.72 9.00
CA PHE A 48 -8.46 8.41 9.85
C PHE A 48 -7.01 8.14 9.44
N ILE A 49 -6.80 7.43 8.33
CA ILE A 49 -5.47 7.07 7.83
C ILE A 49 -5.39 7.61 6.39
N ALA A 50 -4.47 8.53 6.16
CA ALA A 50 -4.16 9.05 4.84
C ALA A 50 -3.59 7.93 3.95
N PRO A 51 -3.52 8.11 2.62
CA PRO A 51 -2.77 7.18 1.78
C PRO A 51 -1.33 7.01 2.30
N VAL A 52 -0.82 5.79 2.26
CA VAL A 52 0.52 5.44 2.77
C VAL A 52 1.41 4.90 1.66
N LEU A 53 2.72 5.05 1.84
CA LEU A 53 3.76 4.53 0.95
C LEU A 53 4.39 3.26 1.55
N VAL A 54 4.34 2.14 0.82
CA VAL A 54 4.81 0.84 1.30
C VAL A 54 5.64 0.09 0.25
N ARG A 55 6.66 -0.64 0.70
CA ARG A 55 7.39 -1.60 -0.13
C ARG A 55 6.53 -2.83 -0.41
N GLY A 56 6.87 -3.56 -1.47
CA GLY A 56 6.08 -4.71 -1.89
C GLY A 56 6.06 -5.88 -0.89
N ASP A 57 7.01 -5.93 0.05
CA ASP A 57 7.10 -6.93 1.13
C ASP A 57 6.33 -6.53 2.40
N GLU A 58 5.90 -5.27 2.50
CA GLU A 58 5.07 -4.77 3.60
C GLU A 58 3.58 -5.08 3.41
N ILE A 59 3.17 -5.51 2.21
CA ILE A 59 1.79 -5.77 1.83
C ILE A 59 1.62 -7.12 1.11
N ARG A 60 0.44 -7.74 1.26
CA ARG A 60 0.04 -8.92 0.47
C ARG A 60 -1.28 -8.68 -0.24
N LYS A 61 -1.42 -9.23 -1.44
CA LYS A 61 -2.67 -9.19 -2.19
C LYS A 61 -3.75 -10.02 -1.50
N VAL A 62 -4.97 -9.50 -1.48
CA VAL A 62 -6.17 -10.16 -0.97
C VAL A 62 -7.14 -10.34 -2.14
N GLY A 63 -7.32 -11.59 -2.59
CA GLY A 63 -8.07 -11.92 -3.81
C GLY A 63 -7.18 -12.01 -5.03
#